data_AF-A0A522FUP5-F1
#
_entry.id   AF-A0A522FUP5-F1
#
_cell.length_a   1.000
_cell.length_b   1.000
_cell.length_c   1.000
_cell.angle_alpha   90.00
_cell.angle_beta   90.00
_cell.angle_gamma   90.00
#
_symmetry.space_group_name_H-M   'P 1'
#
loop_
_entity.id
_entity.type
_entity.pdbx_description
1 polymer ?
#
loop_
_entity_poly.entity_id
_entity_poly.type
_entity_poly.pdbx_seq_one_letter_code
_entity_poly.pdbx_strand_id
1 'polypeptide(L)'
;MFKKISCLLIVVFLLLTSCASIINGSRDDVKIISEPSEASIKVDGRDVGKTPSSLKLQRGKAHYFEISKSGYETYKITTGKSLSGWFWGNILCGGLIGIIVDLATGNAYDIDPDRINVILVKGVGMNERNYFDNFGGINIFDEDGNSIASVNITWE
;
A
#
# COMPACT_ATOMS: atom_id res chain seq x y z
N MET A 1 -34.71 18.94 -48.27
CA MET A 1 -34.48 19.31 -46.85
C MET A 1 -34.07 18.14 -45.97
N PHE A 2 -34.59 16.92 -46.16
CA PHE A 2 -34.27 15.73 -45.35
C PHE A 2 -32.78 15.34 -45.25
N LYS A 3 -31.97 15.50 -46.32
CA LYS A 3 -30.52 15.23 -46.29
C LYS A 3 -29.74 16.15 -45.34
N LYS A 4 -30.16 17.40 -45.18
CA LYS A 4 -29.49 18.37 -44.28
C LYS A 4 -29.79 18.05 -42.80
N ILE A 5 -31.01 17.58 -42.52
CA ILE A 5 -31.45 17.14 -41.18
C ILE A 5 -30.76 15.84 -40.79
N SER A 6 -30.56 14.91 -41.72
CA SER A 6 -29.85 13.64 -41.49
C SER A 6 -28.36 13.85 -41.16
N CYS A 7 -27.66 14.74 -41.87
CA CYS A 7 -26.28 15.10 -41.51
C CYS A 7 -26.19 15.81 -40.15
N LEU A 8 -27.13 16.70 -39.84
CA LEU A 8 -27.17 17.41 -38.56
C LEU A 8 -27.37 16.46 -37.38
N LEU A 9 -28.25 15.45 -37.53
CA LEU A 9 -28.48 14.42 -36.51
C LEU A 9 -27.26 13.52 -36.28
N ILE A 10 -26.52 13.17 -37.32
CA ILE A 10 -25.28 12.38 -37.22
C ILE A 10 -24.18 13.17 -36.48
N VAL A 11 -24.03 14.46 -36.78
CA VAL A 11 -23.05 15.33 -36.08
C VAL A 11 -23.43 15.53 -34.62
N VAL A 12 -24.72 15.68 -34.30
CA VAL A 12 -25.21 15.77 -32.91
C VAL A 12 -24.97 14.46 -32.15
N PHE A 13 -25.19 13.30 -32.78
CA PHE A 13 -24.91 11.98 -32.17
C PHE A 13 -23.42 11.78 -31.87
N LEU A 14 -22.53 12.29 -32.72
CA LEU A 14 -21.07 12.26 -32.53
C LEU A 14 -20.59 13.22 -31.42
N LEU A 15 -21.35 14.26 -31.10
CA LEU A 15 -21.03 15.20 -30.01
C LEU A 15 -21.57 14.72 -28.64
N LEU A 16 -22.59 13.87 -28.64
CA LEU A 16 -23.19 13.29 -27.42
C LEU A 16 -22.37 12.13 -26.81
N THR A 17 -21.39 11.57 -27.52
CA THR A 17 -20.49 10.52 -26.98
C THR A 17 -19.32 11.07 -26.15
N SER A 18 -19.27 12.39 -25.93
CA SER A 18 -18.14 13.07 -25.27
C SER A 18 -18.13 12.99 -23.74
N CYS A 19 -19.18 12.47 -23.10
CA CYS A 19 -19.35 12.60 -21.64
C CYS A 19 -18.98 11.36 -20.79
N ALA A 20 -18.25 10.36 -21.31
CA ALA A 20 -17.98 9.12 -20.57
C ALA A 20 -16.56 8.94 -19.98
N SER A 21 -15.57 9.80 -20.29
CA SER A 21 -14.16 9.51 -19.94
C SER A 21 -13.52 10.32 -18.82
N ILE A 22 -14.27 11.14 -18.06
CA ILE A 22 -13.69 12.01 -17.01
C ILE A 22 -14.35 11.74 -15.65
N ILE A 23 -14.37 10.48 -15.20
CA ILE A 23 -14.91 10.16 -13.86
C ILE A 23 -13.92 9.36 -13.01
N ASN A 24 -12.89 8.74 -13.58
CA ASN A 24 -11.76 8.24 -12.80
C ASN A 24 -10.72 9.37 -12.63
N GLY A 25 -10.69 9.98 -11.46
CA GLY A 25 -9.66 10.97 -11.11
C GLY A 25 -8.29 10.32 -10.98
N SER A 26 -7.23 11.12 -11.04
CA SER A 26 -5.83 10.67 -10.90
C SER A 26 -5.42 10.31 -9.45
N ARG A 27 -6.39 9.96 -8.60
CA ARG A 27 -6.18 9.66 -7.18
C ARG A 27 -6.94 8.43 -6.73
N ASP A 28 -6.32 7.67 -5.83
CA ASP A 28 -6.90 6.49 -5.18
C ASP A 28 -7.02 6.66 -3.68
N ASP A 29 -8.11 6.13 -3.13
CA ASP A 29 -8.31 6.00 -1.69
C ASP A 29 -7.57 4.75 -1.19
N VAL A 30 -6.53 4.95 -0.39
CA VAL A 30 -5.77 3.87 0.25
C VAL A 30 -6.17 3.77 1.72
N LYS A 31 -6.65 2.59 2.13
CA LYS A 31 -7.10 2.34 3.51
C LYS A 31 -5.96 1.77 4.35
N ILE A 32 -5.71 2.36 5.50
CA ILE A 32 -4.59 1.99 6.38
C ILE A 32 -5.15 1.62 7.75
N ILE A 33 -4.86 0.41 8.19
CA ILE A 33 -5.30 -0.16 9.46
C ILE A 33 -4.08 -0.76 10.14
N SER A 34 -3.96 -0.57 11.46
CA SER A 34 -2.93 -1.24 12.23
C SER A 34 -3.46 -1.87 13.51
N GLU A 35 -2.77 -2.92 13.93
CA GLU A 35 -2.91 -3.54 15.24
C GLU A 35 -1.58 -3.44 15.98
N PRO A 36 -1.50 -2.71 17.11
CA PRO A 36 -2.60 -2.01 17.77
C PRO A 36 -2.97 -0.69 17.08
N SER A 37 -4.21 -0.23 17.27
CA SER A 37 -4.78 0.99 16.67
C SER A 37 -4.09 2.27 17.15
N GLU A 38 -4.42 3.44 16.59
CA GLU A 38 -3.79 4.74 16.93
C GLU A 38 -2.27 4.82 16.64
N ALA A 39 -1.76 4.07 15.67
CA ALA A 39 -0.40 4.24 15.17
C ALA A 39 -0.30 5.51 14.29
N SER A 40 0.81 6.25 14.41
CA SER A 40 1.10 7.42 13.57
C SER A 40 1.49 6.98 12.17
N ILE A 41 0.95 7.67 11.16
CA ILE A 41 1.16 7.40 9.75
C ILE A 41 1.93 8.57 9.16
N LYS A 42 3.04 8.28 8.49
CA LYS A 42 3.75 9.21 7.61
C LYS A 42 3.72 8.72 6.18
N VAL A 43 3.49 9.62 5.24
CA VAL A 43 3.54 9.35 3.79
C VAL A 43 4.49 10.33 3.14
N ASP A 44 5.46 9.82 2.38
CA ASP A 44 6.51 10.60 1.73
C ASP A 44 7.21 11.59 2.70
N GLY A 45 7.42 11.14 3.95
CA GLY A 45 8.05 11.93 5.03
C GLY A 45 7.14 12.96 5.72
N ARG A 46 5.87 13.11 5.30
CA ARG A 46 4.89 14.01 5.95
C ARG A 46 3.96 13.24 6.88
N ASP A 47 3.70 13.79 8.06
CA ASP A 47 2.69 13.26 8.99
C ASP A 47 1.29 13.51 8.42
N VAL A 48 0.51 12.45 8.31
CA VAL A 48 -0.84 12.47 7.73
C VAL A 48 -1.92 12.07 8.73
N GLY A 49 -1.55 11.72 9.97
CA GLY A 49 -2.47 11.36 11.04
C GLY A 49 -2.24 9.97 11.62
N LYS A 50 -3.32 9.30 12.04
CA LYS A 50 -3.27 8.02 12.75
C LYS A 50 -4.20 6.96 12.17
N THR A 51 -3.88 5.69 12.41
CA THR A 51 -4.72 4.54 12.02
C THR A 51 -5.92 4.36 12.94
N PRO A 52 -7.10 3.95 12.45
CA PRO A 52 -7.42 3.68 11.05
C PRO A 52 -7.70 4.98 10.25
N SER A 53 -7.18 5.07 9.03
CA SER A 53 -7.39 6.23 8.15
C SER A 53 -7.53 5.81 6.68
N SER A 54 -8.17 6.67 5.87
CA SER A 54 -8.29 6.54 4.42
C SER A 54 -7.65 7.77 3.77
N LEU A 55 -6.65 7.56 2.93
CA LEU A 55 -5.87 8.64 2.33
C LEU A 55 -6.03 8.67 0.82
N LYS A 56 -6.30 9.86 0.24
CA LYS A 56 -6.32 10.06 -1.21
C LYS A 56 -4.92 10.32 -1.75
N LEU A 57 -4.34 9.32 -2.39
CA LEU A 57 -2.98 9.34 -2.93
C LEU A 57 -2.99 9.46 -4.45
N GLN A 58 -1.88 9.91 -5.02
CA GLN A 58 -1.79 10.18 -6.45
C GLN A 58 -1.41 8.90 -7.20
N ARG A 59 -2.20 8.54 -8.21
CA ARG A 59 -1.93 7.41 -9.10
C ARG A 59 -0.65 7.65 -9.89
N GLY A 60 0.03 6.56 -10.27
CA GLY A 60 1.23 6.64 -11.10
C GLY A 60 2.50 7.15 -10.38
N LYS A 61 2.46 7.36 -9.06
CA LYS A 61 3.62 7.68 -8.21
C LYS A 61 3.79 6.60 -7.13
N ALA A 62 5.04 6.23 -6.84
CA ALA A 62 5.34 5.41 -5.66
C ALA A 62 5.25 6.26 -4.40
N HIS A 63 4.57 5.75 -3.38
CA HIS A 63 4.41 6.40 -2.08
C HIS A 63 5.09 5.58 -1.01
N TYR A 64 5.86 6.25 -0.15
CA TYR A 64 6.56 5.61 0.95
C TYR A 64 5.84 5.86 2.26
N PHE A 65 5.46 4.79 2.95
CA PHE A 65 4.70 4.82 4.19
C PHE A 65 5.59 4.40 5.35
N GLU A 66 5.47 5.15 6.45
CA GLU A 66 6.00 4.75 7.75
C GLU A 66 4.86 4.75 8.75
N ILE A 67 4.64 3.59 9.39
CA ILE A 67 3.63 3.42 10.43
C ILE A 67 4.38 3.13 11.72
N SER A 68 4.24 4.01 12.69
CA SER A 68 4.99 3.94 13.95
C SER A 68 4.08 4.11 15.16
N LYS A 69 4.41 3.41 16.24
CA LYS A 69 3.74 3.55 17.51
C LYS A 69 4.74 3.42 18.65
N SER A 70 4.53 4.16 19.73
CA SER A 70 5.42 4.13 20.89
C SER A 70 5.51 2.71 21.47
N GLY A 71 6.74 2.21 21.63
CA GLY A 71 7.03 0.86 22.10
C GLY A 71 6.87 -0.24 21.03
N TYR A 72 6.69 0.12 19.76
CA TYR A 72 6.60 -0.80 18.63
C TYR A 72 7.66 -0.48 17.59
N GLU A 73 8.06 -1.48 16.81
CA GLU A 73 8.91 -1.28 15.65
C GLU A 73 8.18 -0.48 14.57
N THR A 74 8.92 0.37 13.88
CA THR A 74 8.36 1.17 12.78
C THR A 74 8.22 0.29 11.54
N TYR A 75 7.00 0.12 11.06
CA TYR A 75 6.73 -0.58 9.82
C TYR A 75 6.89 0.35 8.62
N LYS A 76 7.54 -0.12 7.56
CA LYS A 76 7.86 0.66 6.36
C LYS A 76 7.43 -0.11 5.12
N ILE A 77 6.70 0.54 4.22
CA ILE A 77 6.27 -0.05 2.94
C ILE A 77 6.28 1.01 1.84
N THR A 78 6.61 0.60 0.62
CA THR A 78 6.51 1.44 -0.58
C THR A 78 5.44 0.89 -1.48
N THR A 79 4.51 1.71 -1.96
CA THR A 79 3.51 1.27 -2.93
C THR A 79 4.13 1.08 -4.31
N GLY A 80 3.68 0.03 -4.98
CA GLY A 80 3.94 -0.22 -6.39
C GLY A 80 2.98 0.52 -7.31
N LYS A 81 3.12 0.25 -8.62
CA LYS A 81 2.19 0.69 -9.66
C LYS A 81 1.71 -0.55 -10.39
N SER A 82 0.40 -0.67 -10.56
CA SER A 82 -0.23 -1.70 -11.40
C SER A 82 -0.98 -1.04 -12.55
N LEU A 83 -1.17 -1.74 -13.67
CA LEU A 83 -1.97 -1.22 -14.78
C LEU A 83 -3.46 -1.30 -14.43
N SER A 84 -4.19 -0.21 -14.64
CA SER A 84 -5.63 -0.17 -14.37
C SER A 84 -6.42 -0.98 -15.40
N GLY A 85 -7.54 -1.59 -15.01
CA GLY A 85 -8.42 -2.30 -15.96
C GLY A 85 -8.98 -1.38 -17.05
N TRP A 86 -9.11 -0.09 -16.74
CA TRP A 86 -9.59 0.94 -17.65
C TRP A 86 -8.60 1.25 -18.79
N PHE A 87 -7.30 1.18 -18.50
CA PHE A 87 -6.23 1.34 -19.51
C PHE A 87 -6.41 0.40 -20.70
N TRP A 88 -6.80 -0.85 -20.45
CA TRP A 88 -7.05 -1.83 -21.50
C TRP A 88 -8.29 -1.51 -22.34
N GLY A 89 -9.31 -0.88 -21.75
CA GLY A 89 -10.49 -0.39 -22.47
C GLY A 89 -10.15 0.75 -23.45
N ASN A 90 -9.29 1.68 -23.05
CA ASN A 90 -8.85 2.78 -23.89
C ASN A 90 -7.87 2.33 -24.99
N ILE A 91 -7.09 1.29 -24.77
CA ILE A 91 -6.35 0.60 -25.84
C ILE A 91 -7.30 0.03 -26.88
N LEU A 92 -8.33 -0.71 -26.44
CA LEU A 92 -9.24 -1.43 -27.32
C LEU A 92 -10.14 -0.47 -28.14
N CYS A 93 -10.64 0.59 -27.51
CA CYS A 93 -11.60 1.52 -28.12
C CYS A 93 -10.95 2.79 -28.70
N GLY A 94 -9.81 3.23 -28.16
CA GLY A 94 -9.15 4.51 -28.50
C GLY A 94 -7.80 4.39 -29.21
N GLY A 95 -7.26 3.18 -29.36
CA GLY A 95 -5.99 2.94 -30.04
C GLY A 95 -4.82 3.77 -29.48
N LEU A 96 -3.95 4.27 -30.37
CA LEU A 96 -2.78 5.08 -29.97
C LEU A 96 -3.16 6.37 -29.23
N ILE A 97 -4.30 6.98 -29.57
CA ILE A 97 -4.77 8.21 -28.91
C ILE A 97 -5.15 7.91 -27.46
N GLY A 98 -5.84 6.78 -27.22
CA GLY A 98 -6.21 6.33 -25.88
C GLY A 98 -4.99 6.11 -24.97
N ILE A 99 -3.94 5.47 -25.50
CA ILE A 99 -2.68 5.24 -24.76
C ILE A 99 -2.05 6.58 -24.32
N ILE A 100 -1.95 7.55 -25.23
CA ILE A 100 -1.32 8.84 -24.92
C ILE A 100 -2.10 9.59 -23.84
N VAL A 101 -3.42 9.61 -23.94
CA VAL A 101 -4.29 10.29 -22.96
C VAL A 101 -4.17 9.64 -21.58
N ASP A 102 -4.18 8.32 -21.48
CA ASP A 102 -4.09 7.62 -20.20
C ASP A 102 -2.71 7.75 -19.53
N LEU A 103 -1.64 7.72 -20.32
CA LEU A 103 -0.29 7.97 -19.80
C LEU A 103 -0.14 9.43 -19.34
N ALA A 104 -0.66 10.39 -20.10
CA ALA A 104 -0.58 11.82 -19.75
C ALA A 104 -1.41 12.18 -18.52
N THR A 105 -2.56 11.53 -18.32
CA THR A 105 -3.46 11.78 -17.18
C THR A 105 -3.12 10.96 -15.94
N GLY A 106 -2.32 9.89 -16.09
CA GLY A 106 -1.97 8.95 -15.01
C GLY A 106 -3.03 7.89 -14.76
N ASN A 107 -4.10 7.87 -15.57
CA ASN A 107 -5.19 6.89 -15.48
C ASN A 107 -4.78 5.47 -15.88
N ALA A 108 -3.62 5.34 -16.54
CA ALA A 108 -3.02 4.05 -16.86
C ALA A 108 -2.66 3.20 -15.62
N TYR A 109 -2.54 3.83 -14.45
CA TYR A 109 -2.00 3.17 -13.26
C TYR A 109 -2.97 3.23 -12.06
N ASP A 110 -2.98 2.17 -11.27
CA ASP A 110 -3.58 2.10 -9.94
C ASP A 110 -2.48 1.99 -8.86
N ILE A 111 -2.83 2.31 -7.61
CA ILE A 111 -1.93 2.15 -6.45
C ILE A 111 -2.05 0.74 -5.88
N ASP A 112 -0.92 0.05 -5.73
CA ASP A 112 -0.84 -1.29 -5.14
C ASP A 112 0.07 -1.30 -3.89
N PRO A 113 -0.43 -1.71 -2.70
CA PRO A 113 -1.80 -2.12 -2.40
C PRO A 113 -2.76 -0.95 -2.13
N ASP A 114 -4.06 -1.16 -2.39
CA ASP A 114 -5.16 -0.25 -2.04
C ASP A 114 -5.53 -0.32 -0.54
N ARG A 115 -5.07 -1.38 0.14
CA ARG A 115 -5.26 -1.61 1.57
C ARG A 115 -3.97 -2.06 2.23
N ILE A 116 -3.59 -1.34 3.28
CA ILE A 116 -2.43 -1.65 4.10
C ILE A 116 -2.94 -2.07 5.48
N ASN A 117 -2.83 -3.37 5.78
CA ASN A 117 -3.09 -3.91 7.12
C ASN A 117 -1.75 -4.28 7.77
N VAL A 118 -1.46 -3.69 8.93
CA VAL A 118 -0.17 -3.87 9.61
C VAL A 118 -0.38 -4.37 11.02
N ILE A 119 0.27 -5.47 11.37
CA ILE A 119 0.43 -5.89 12.76
C ILE A 119 1.80 -5.40 13.22
N LEU A 120 1.83 -4.47 14.17
CA LEU A 120 3.06 -3.91 14.70
C LEU A 120 3.64 -4.84 15.76
N VAL A 121 4.93 -5.15 15.63
CA VAL A 121 5.68 -5.93 16.61
C VAL A 121 6.15 -4.99 17.72
N LYS A 122 5.97 -5.39 18.98
CA LYS A 122 6.45 -4.62 20.13
C LYS A 122 7.98 -4.57 20.07
N GLY A 123 8.54 -3.36 20.00
CA GLY A 123 9.98 -3.18 20.03
C GLY A 123 10.48 -3.57 21.41
N VAL A 124 11.27 -4.63 21.48
CA VAL A 124 11.97 -4.97 22.72
C VAL A 124 12.96 -3.84 22.96
N GLY A 125 12.74 -3.06 24.03
CA GLY A 125 13.69 -2.04 24.43
C GLY A 125 15.07 -2.68 24.59
N MET A 126 15.99 -2.33 23.71
CA MET A 126 17.34 -2.89 23.68
C MET A 126 18.09 -2.52 24.96
N ASN A 127 18.12 -3.43 25.92
CA ASN A 127 19.33 -3.75 26.67
C ASN A 127 19.77 -5.14 26.19
N GLU A 128 20.33 -5.20 24.98
CA GLU A 128 20.75 -6.43 24.29
C GLU A 128 21.77 -7.26 25.09
N ARG A 129 22.39 -6.69 26.12
CA ARG A 129 23.22 -7.44 27.06
C ARG A 129 22.43 -8.60 27.71
N ASN A 130 21.22 -8.36 28.19
CA ASN A 130 20.54 -9.36 29.03
C ASN A 130 19.89 -10.54 28.29
N TYR A 131 19.77 -10.50 26.96
CA TYR A 131 19.12 -11.59 26.20
C TYR A 131 20.10 -12.69 25.79
N PHE A 132 21.34 -12.33 25.49
CA PHE A 132 22.41 -13.30 25.22
C PHE A 132 23.11 -13.78 26.50
N ASP A 133 23.07 -13.01 27.58
CA ASP A 133 23.74 -13.36 28.85
C ASP A 133 23.02 -14.48 29.64
N ASN A 134 21.77 -14.84 29.31
CA ASN A 134 20.99 -15.88 30.00
C ASN A 134 20.76 -17.18 29.22
N PHE A 135 21.33 -17.32 28.01
CA PHE A 135 21.51 -18.64 27.38
C PHE A 135 22.76 -19.36 27.94
N GLY A 136 23.18 -18.98 29.15
CA GLY A 136 24.34 -19.51 29.85
C GLY A 136 24.24 -20.96 30.26
N GLY A 137 23.32 -21.75 29.70
CA GLY A 137 23.50 -23.18 29.62
C GLY A 137 22.32 -24.00 29.10
N ILE A 138 22.62 -25.20 28.59
CA ILE A 138 21.64 -26.23 28.26
C ILE A 138 21.46 -27.11 29.50
N ASN A 139 20.23 -27.21 30.02
CA ASN A 139 19.88 -28.15 31.08
C ASN A 139 19.11 -29.34 30.48
N ILE A 140 19.55 -30.55 30.79
CA ILE A 140 18.91 -31.80 30.38
C ILE A 140 18.21 -32.36 31.63
N PHE A 141 16.93 -32.71 31.48
CA PHE A 141 16.10 -33.31 32.53
C PHE A 141 15.73 -34.74 32.15
N ASP A 142 15.51 -35.60 33.15
CA ASP A 142 14.88 -36.91 32.95
C ASP A 142 13.36 -36.78 32.71
N GLU A 143 12.70 -37.90 32.44
CA GLU A 143 11.24 -37.95 32.25
C GLU A 143 10.45 -37.61 33.52
N ASP A 144 11.08 -37.69 34.69
CA ASP A 144 10.52 -37.34 36.00
C ASP A 144 10.75 -35.87 36.37
N GLY A 145 11.46 -35.10 35.52
CA GLY A 145 11.75 -33.68 35.69
C GLY A 145 12.98 -33.37 36.55
N ASN A 146 13.79 -34.35 36.93
CA ASN A 146 15.05 -34.11 37.63
C ASN A 146 16.16 -33.69 36.64
N SER A 147 16.98 -32.71 37.02
CA SER A 147 18.13 -32.31 36.21
C SER A 147 19.19 -33.40 36.22
N ILE A 148 19.58 -33.87 35.03
CA ILE A 148 20.60 -34.91 34.84
C ILE A 148 21.93 -34.35 34.31
N ALA A 149 21.92 -33.20 33.63
CA ALA A 149 23.13 -32.53 33.17
C ALA A 149 22.89 -31.06 32.89
N SER A 150 23.91 -30.23 33.10
CA SER A 150 23.93 -28.83 32.66
C SER A 150 25.24 -28.49 31.97
N VAL A 151 25.15 -27.83 30.82
CA VAL A 151 26.31 -27.31 30.07
C VAL A 151 26.24 -25.81 30.13
N ASN A 152 27.12 -25.16 30.91
CA ASN A 152 27.16 -23.70 30.99
C ASN A 152 28.15 -23.13 29.96
N ILE A 153 27.72 -22.10 29.23
CA ILE A 153 28.57 -21.41 28.25
C ILE A 153 28.93 -20.05 28.83
N THR A 154 30.22 -19.84 29.08
CA THR A 154 30.79 -18.56 29.51
C THR A 154 31.71 -18.04 28.40
N TRP A 155 31.63 -16.75 28.11
CA TRP A 155 32.53 -16.08 27.17
C TRP A 155 33.48 -15.18 27.98
N GLU A 156 34.79 -15.23 27.69
CA GLU A 156 35.81 -14.31 28.27
C GLU A 156 35.92 -13.03 27.45
#